data_AF-A0A3S1C316-F1
#
_entry.id   AF-A0A3S1C316-F1
#
_cell.length_a   1.000
_cell.length_b   1.000
_cell.length_c   1.000
_cell.angle_alpha   90.00
_cell.angle_beta   90.00
_cell.angle_gamma   90.00
#
_symmetry.space_group_name_H-M   'P 1'
#
loop_
_entity.id
_entity.type
_entity.pdbx_description
1 polymer ?
#
loop_
_entity_poly.entity_id
_entity_poly.type
_entity_poly.pdbx_seq_one_letter_code
_entity_poly.pdbx_strand_id
1 'polypeptide(L)'
;MSSNPRELLNDFLGGLTDLGKTNGANVEAFMGLLGASYEPGKLDVKTKELISVAVAGFSRCEYCIVFHVYKALEAGATREEILESAMVAVAFGGGPTMAYSVTLLKKSIDEFEGDFK
;
A
#
# COMPACT_ATOMS: atom_id res chain seq x y z
N MET A 1 15.04 10.30 7.62
CA MET A 1 14.20 10.37 8.84
C MET A 1 13.30 9.15 8.82
N SER A 2 13.03 8.55 9.98
CA SER A 2 12.14 7.38 10.08
C SER A 2 10.69 7.87 10.02
N SER A 3 10.11 7.95 8.83
CA SER A 3 8.73 8.40 8.62
C SER A 3 7.75 7.49 9.36
N ASN A 4 6.80 8.09 10.08
CA ASN A 4 5.73 7.37 10.79
C ASN A 4 4.69 6.87 9.75
N PRO A 5 4.38 5.56 9.67
CA PRO A 5 3.44 5.05 8.69
C PRO A 5 2.05 5.70 8.78
N ARG A 6 1.56 5.97 9.99
CA ARG A 6 0.24 6.59 10.19
C ARG A 6 0.22 8.04 9.71
N GLU A 7 1.30 8.78 9.91
CA GLU A 7 1.43 10.14 9.36
C GLU A 7 1.45 10.13 7.82
N LEU A 8 2.22 9.22 7.20
CA LEU A 8 2.26 9.08 5.74
C LEU A 8 0.90 8.70 5.15
N LEU A 9 0.15 7.82 5.82
CA LEU A 9 -1.20 7.45 5.41
C LEU A 9 -2.13 8.66 5.44
N ASN A 10 -2.14 9.40 6.54
CA ASN A 10 -2.97 10.58 6.71
C ASN A 10 -2.60 11.71 5.75
N ASP A 11 -1.31 11.92 5.51
CA ASP A 11 -0.81 12.92 4.56
C ASP A 11 -1.28 12.61 3.13
N PHE A 12 -1.17 11.34 2.69
CA PHE A 12 -1.66 10.94 1.38
C PHE A 12 -3.19 11.12 1.23
N LEU A 13 -3.97 10.68 2.21
CA LEU A 13 -5.44 10.79 2.19
C LEU A 13 -5.90 12.26 2.25
N GLY A 14 -5.26 13.06 3.11
CA GLY A 14 -5.51 14.50 3.21
C GLY A 14 -5.15 15.22 1.91
N GLY A 15 -3.99 14.91 1.33
CA GLY A 15 -3.53 15.46 0.06
C GLY A 15 -4.47 15.16 -1.10
N LEU A 16 -5.00 13.94 -1.21
CA LEU A 16 -6.03 13.60 -2.21
C LEU A 16 -7.30 14.44 -2.03
N THR A 17 -7.74 14.62 -0.78
CA THR A 17 -8.92 15.42 -0.46
C THR A 17 -8.72 16.90 -0.81
N ASP A 18 -7.57 17.45 -0.47
CA ASP A 18 -7.24 18.85 -0.73
C ASP A 18 -7.06 19.13 -2.21
N LEU A 19 -6.36 18.25 -2.95
CA LEU A 19 -6.21 18.37 -4.40
C LEU A 19 -7.56 18.22 -5.12
N GLY A 20 -8.48 17.43 -4.57
CA GLY A 20 -9.85 17.29 -5.08
C GLY A 20 -10.63 18.61 -5.11
N LYS A 21 -10.30 19.58 -4.24
CA LYS A 21 -10.97 20.90 -4.21
C LYS A 21 -10.65 21.76 -5.44
N THR A 22 -9.46 21.60 -6.03
CA THR A 22 -9.02 22.37 -7.21
C THR A 22 -9.04 21.56 -8.49
N ASN A 23 -8.88 20.23 -8.41
CA ASN A 23 -8.71 19.33 -9.55
C ASN A 23 -9.69 18.15 -9.49
N GLY A 24 -10.93 18.40 -9.06
CA GLY A 24 -11.95 17.37 -8.80
C GLY A 24 -12.12 16.34 -9.91
N ALA A 25 -12.27 16.76 -11.17
CA ALA A 25 -12.47 15.82 -12.29
C ALA A 25 -11.30 14.83 -12.48
N ASN A 26 -10.06 15.28 -12.25
CA ASN A 26 -8.90 14.40 -12.38
C ASN A 26 -8.82 13.42 -11.21
N VAL A 27 -9.09 13.89 -9.99
CA VAL A 27 -9.10 13.05 -8.79
C VAL A 27 -10.24 12.03 -8.86
N GLU A 28 -11.42 12.44 -9.29
CA GLU A 28 -12.58 11.54 -9.47
C GLU A 28 -12.29 10.46 -10.52
N ALA A 29 -11.72 10.82 -11.67
CA ALA A 29 -11.34 9.84 -12.69
C ALA A 29 -10.30 8.83 -12.17
N PHE A 30 -9.31 9.31 -11.40
CA PHE A 30 -8.32 8.45 -10.76
C PHE A 30 -8.95 7.51 -9.73
N MET A 31 -9.83 8.02 -8.85
CA MET A 31 -10.55 7.19 -7.87
C MET A 31 -11.48 6.18 -8.53
N GLY A 32 -12.10 6.54 -9.66
CA GLY A 32 -12.89 5.62 -10.47
C GLY A 32 -12.07 4.47 -11.04
N LEU A 33 -10.85 4.76 -11.52
CA LEU A 33 -9.90 3.73 -11.95
C LEU A 33 -9.53 2.80 -10.79
N LEU A 34 -9.22 3.35 -9.61
CA LEU A 34 -8.89 2.54 -8.43
C LEU A 34 -10.07 1.66 -8.02
N GLY A 35 -11.27 2.23 -7.91
CA GLY A 35 -12.49 1.47 -7.58
C GLY A 35 -12.70 0.28 -8.52
N ALA A 36 -12.69 0.53 -9.83
CA ALA A 36 -12.83 -0.54 -10.83
C ALA A 36 -11.72 -1.58 -10.76
N SER A 37 -10.47 -1.16 -10.46
CA SER A 37 -9.33 -2.06 -10.37
C SER A 37 -9.39 -2.98 -9.16
N TYR A 38 -10.02 -2.54 -8.07
CA TYR A 38 -10.08 -3.27 -6.80
C TYR A 38 -11.37 -4.05 -6.57
N GLU A 39 -12.43 -3.86 -7.37
CA GLU A 39 -13.64 -4.70 -7.32
C GLU A 39 -13.29 -6.21 -7.37
N PRO A 40 -13.80 -7.04 -6.44
CA PRO A 40 -13.50 -8.47 -6.43
C PRO A 40 -13.98 -9.14 -7.73
N GLY A 41 -13.17 -10.05 -8.26
CA GLY A 41 -13.46 -10.75 -9.50
C GLY A 41 -12.76 -12.09 -9.57
N LYS A 42 -11.94 -12.31 -10.61
CA LYS A 42 -11.09 -13.51 -10.69
C LYS A 42 -10.00 -13.56 -9.61
N LEU A 43 -9.63 -12.38 -9.11
CA LEU A 43 -8.81 -12.21 -7.91
C LEU A 43 -9.68 -11.49 -6.88
N ASP A 44 -9.60 -11.93 -5.63
CA ASP A 44 -10.22 -11.24 -4.50
C ASP A 44 -9.44 -9.96 -4.15
N VAL A 45 -10.02 -9.11 -3.30
CA VAL A 45 -9.42 -7.84 -2.88
C VAL A 45 -8.08 -8.07 -2.19
N LYS A 46 -8.02 -9.06 -1.29
CA LYS A 46 -6.79 -9.44 -0.57
C LYS A 46 -5.63 -9.72 -1.53
N THR A 47 -5.87 -10.55 -2.55
CA THR A 47 -4.86 -10.91 -3.54
C THR A 47 -4.41 -9.68 -4.34
N LYS A 48 -5.34 -8.80 -4.70
CA LYS A 48 -5.01 -7.54 -5.40
C LYS A 48 -4.15 -6.62 -4.53
N GLU A 49 -4.46 -6.48 -3.25
CA GLU A 49 -3.64 -5.67 -2.34
C GLU A 49 -2.27 -6.28 -2.09
N LEU A 50 -2.15 -7.61 -2.01
CA LEU A 50 -0.85 -8.28 -1.94
C LEU A 50 -0.01 -8.01 -3.19
N ILE A 51 -0.61 -8.02 -4.38
CA ILE A 51 0.08 -7.61 -5.63
C ILE A 51 0.54 -6.14 -5.51
N SER A 52 -0.33 -5.26 -5.03
CA SER A 52 0.00 -3.84 -4.86
C SER A 52 1.10 -3.60 -3.84
N VAL A 53 1.19 -4.37 -2.75
CA VAL A 53 2.33 -4.35 -1.82
C VAL A 53 3.63 -4.67 -2.55
N ALA A 54 3.67 -5.72 -3.38
CA ALA A 54 4.84 -6.07 -4.18
C ALA A 54 5.22 -4.95 -5.16
N VAL A 55 4.25 -4.39 -5.87
CA VAL A 55 4.46 -3.29 -6.82
C VAL A 55 4.94 -2.03 -6.10
N ALA A 56 4.38 -1.70 -4.93
CA ALA A 56 4.78 -0.57 -4.10
C ALA A 56 6.23 -0.71 -3.61
N GLY A 57 6.61 -1.89 -3.13
CA GLY A 57 7.99 -2.20 -2.74
C GLY A 57 8.97 -2.14 -3.91
N PHE A 58 8.59 -2.65 -5.08
CA PHE A 58 9.41 -2.61 -6.30
C PHE A 58 9.61 -1.18 -6.83
N SER A 59 8.53 -0.40 -6.88
CA SER A 59 8.51 1.01 -7.30
C SER A 59 9.12 1.96 -6.27
N ARG A 60 9.35 1.50 -5.03
CA ARG A 60 9.95 2.26 -3.92
C ARG A 60 9.13 3.52 -3.59
N CYS A 61 7.82 3.41 -3.73
CA CYS A 61 6.88 4.48 -3.41
C CYS A 61 6.48 4.38 -1.93
N GLU A 62 6.97 5.28 -1.08
CA GLU A 62 6.73 5.25 0.37
C GLU A 62 5.23 5.32 0.72
N TYR A 63 4.49 6.25 0.10
CA TYR A 63 3.04 6.37 0.29
C TYR A 63 2.29 5.11 -0.16
N CYS A 64 2.71 4.52 -1.29
CA CYS A 64 2.09 3.31 -1.82
C CYS A 64 2.35 2.11 -0.88
N ILE A 65 3.57 1.99 -0.34
CA ILE A 65 3.91 0.91 0.61
C ILE A 65 3.01 1.00 1.83
N VAL A 66 2.93 2.19 2.44
CA VAL A 66 2.11 2.44 3.62
C VAL A 66 0.63 2.16 3.34
N PHE A 67 0.09 2.74 2.27
CA PHE A 67 -1.31 2.61 1.91
C PHE A 67 -1.72 1.17 1.61
N HIS A 68 -0.93 0.45 0.81
CA HIS A 68 -1.28 -0.93 0.43
C HIS A 68 -1.01 -1.95 1.52
N VAL A 69 -0.09 -1.68 2.46
CA VAL A 69 0.01 -2.50 3.68
C VAL A 69 -1.24 -2.34 4.54
N TYR A 70 -1.71 -1.10 4.76
CA TYR A 70 -2.96 -0.84 5.49
C TYR A 70 -4.16 -1.52 4.81
N LYS A 71 -4.30 -1.37 3.49
CA LYS A 71 -5.39 -1.98 2.73
C LYS A 71 -5.32 -3.50 2.65
N ALA A 72 -4.13 -4.09 2.56
CA ALA A 72 -3.97 -5.53 2.62
C ALA A 72 -4.44 -6.10 3.97
N LEU A 73 -4.07 -5.45 5.08
CA LEU A 73 -4.54 -5.84 6.43
C LEU A 73 -6.06 -5.65 6.58
N GLU A 74 -6.61 -4.54 6.09
CA GLU A 74 -8.07 -4.29 6.04
C GLU A 74 -8.81 -5.38 5.26
N ALA A 75 -8.21 -5.88 4.17
CA ALA A 75 -8.73 -6.97 3.35
C ALA A 75 -8.49 -8.37 3.97
N GLY A 76 -7.92 -8.45 5.17
CA GLY A 76 -7.68 -9.69 5.91
C GLY A 76 -6.42 -10.45 5.53
N ALA A 77 -5.44 -9.78 4.89
CA ALA A 77 -4.11 -10.38 4.72
C ALA A 77 -3.38 -10.52 6.04
N THR A 78 -2.64 -11.62 6.21
CA THR A 78 -1.77 -11.79 7.37
C THR A 78 -0.42 -11.10 7.15
N ARG A 79 0.29 -10.89 8.26
CA ARG A 79 1.67 -10.42 8.26
C ARG A 79 2.56 -11.27 7.34
N GLU A 80 2.41 -12.58 7.41
CA GLU A 80 3.17 -13.55 6.63
C GLU A 80 2.88 -13.39 5.13
N GLU A 81 1.62 -13.26 4.73
CA GLU A 81 1.24 -13.05 3.33
C GLU A 81 1.84 -11.75 2.75
N ILE A 82 1.82 -10.66 3.52
CA ILE A 82 2.39 -9.36 3.11
C ILE A 82 3.91 -9.47 2.95
N LEU A 83 4.60 -10.11 3.90
CA LEU A 83 6.05 -10.29 3.84
C LEU A 83 6.47 -11.21 2.70
N GLU A 84 5.72 -12.30 2.45
CA GLU A 84 5.99 -13.21 1.33
C GLU A 84 5.84 -12.49 -0.02
N SER A 85 4.79 -11.69 -0.20
CA SER A 85 4.61 -10.86 -1.39
C SER A 85 5.79 -9.90 -1.60
N ALA A 86 6.26 -9.26 -0.53
CA ALA A 86 7.44 -8.38 -0.60
C ALA A 86 8.71 -9.14 -1.04
N MET A 87 8.90 -10.37 -0.58
CA MET A 87 10.07 -11.18 -0.98
C MET A 87 10.05 -11.54 -2.47
N VAL A 88 8.86 -11.76 -3.06
CA VAL A 88 8.72 -11.91 -4.51
C VAL A 88 9.21 -10.65 -5.23
N ALA A 89 8.82 -9.47 -4.76
CA ALA A 89 9.30 -8.20 -5.32
C ALA A 89 10.82 -8.01 -5.17
N VAL A 90 11.40 -8.45 -4.05
CA VAL A 90 12.85 -8.39 -3.81
C VAL A 90 13.64 -9.21 -4.84
N ALA A 91 13.13 -10.35 -5.29
CA ALA A 91 13.81 -11.18 -6.29
C ALA A 91 14.14 -10.41 -7.59
N PHE A 92 13.32 -9.41 -7.93
CA PHE A 92 13.51 -8.54 -9.10
C PHE A 92 14.08 -7.17 -8.74
N GLY A 93 13.71 -6.62 -7.58
CA GLY A 93 14.09 -5.28 -7.15
C GLY A 93 15.43 -5.19 -6.41
N GLY A 94 15.99 -6.33 -5.98
CA GLY A 94 17.30 -6.43 -5.34
C GLY A 94 17.42 -5.63 -4.04
N GLY A 95 18.63 -5.13 -3.77
CA GLY A 95 18.97 -4.40 -2.54
C GLY A 95 18.03 -3.23 -2.21
N PRO A 96 17.65 -2.36 -3.18
CA PRO A 96 16.72 -1.26 -2.92
C PRO A 96 15.35 -1.72 -2.40
N THR A 97 14.74 -2.72 -3.04
CA THR A 97 13.45 -3.26 -2.59
C THR A 97 13.58 -3.97 -1.25
N MET A 98 14.71 -4.65 -1.00
CA MET A 98 15.00 -5.22 0.32
C MET A 98 15.07 -4.14 1.40
N ALA A 99 15.74 -3.01 1.14
CA ALA A 99 15.87 -1.91 2.10
C ALA A 99 14.50 -1.37 2.52
N TYR A 100 13.57 -1.16 1.58
CA TYR A 100 12.20 -0.75 1.89
C TYR A 100 11.40 -1.85 2.61
N SER A 101 11.60 -3.11 2.24
CA SER A 101 10.92 -4.26 2.84
C SER A 101 11.25 -4.42 4.33
N VAL A 102 12.54 -4.33 4.68
CA VAL A 102 13.00 -4.50 6.07
C VAL A 102 12.83 -3.23 6.92
N THR A 103 12.47 -2.10 6.31
CA THR A 103 12.26 -0.83 7.01
C THR A 103 10.79 -0.41 6.97
N LEU A 104 10.38 0.40 5.98
CA LEU A 104 9.07 1.04 5.95
C LEU A 104 7.92 0.05 5.85
N LEU A 105 8.05 -1.00 5.02
CA LEU A 105 7.01 -2.03 4.90
C LEU A 105 6.81 -2.76 6.22
N LYS A 106 7.89 -3.25 6.84
CA LYS A 106 7.84 -3.89 8.16
C LYS A 106 7.23 -2.96 9.21
N LYS A 107 7.65 -1.69 9.26
CA LYS A 107 7.08 -0.70 10.19
C LYS A 107 5.59 -0.47 9.97
N SER A 108 5.15 -0.46 8.70
CA SER A 108 3.73 -0.29 8.36
C SER A 108 2.90 -1.48 8.84
N ILE A 109 3.43 -2.72 8.73
CA ILE A 109 2.76 -3.89 9.30
C ILE A 109 2.66 -3.74 10.82
N ASP A 110 3.79 -3.47 11.49
CA ASP A 110 3.86 -3.32 12.94
C ASP A 110 2.89 -2.24 13.47
N GLU A 111 2.70 -1.16 12.71
CA GLU A 111 1.81 -0.04 13.05
C GLU A 111 0.32 -0.37 12.88
N PHE A 112 -0.06 -1.10 11.81
CA PHE A 112 -1.45 -1.26 11.41
C PHE A 112 -2.06 -2.62 11.76
N GLU A 113 -1.26 -3.66 12.02
CA GLU A 113 -1.81 -5.00 12.24
C GLU A 113 -2.73 -5.09 13.46
N GLY A 114 -2.59 -4.19 14.43
CA GLY A 114 -3.45 -4.10 15.60
C GLY A 114 -4.82 -3.48 15.33
N ASP A 115 -4.97 -2.73 14.22
CA ASP A 115 -6.21 -2.02 13.88
C ASP A 115 -7.31 -3.01 13.40
N PHE A 116 -6.93 -4.24 13.03
CA PHE A 116 -7.80 -5.23 12.40
C PHE A 116 -7.86 -6.58 13.15
N LYS A 117 -7.44 -6.61 14.41
CA LYS A 117 -7.54 -7.78 15.30
C LYS A 117 -8.87 -7.83 16.05
#